data_AF-G3XRJ1-F1
#
_entry.id   AF-G3XRJ1-F1
#
_cell.length_a   1.000
_cell.length_b   1.000
_cell.length_c   1.000
_cell.angle_alpha   90.00
_cell.angle_beta   90.00
_cell.angle_gamma   90.00
#
_symmetry.space_group_name_H-M   'P 1'
#
loop_
_entity.id
_entity.type
_entity.pdbx_description
1 polymer ?
#
loop_
_entity_poly.entity_id
_entity_poly.type
_entity_poly.pdbx_seq_one_letter_code
_entity_poly.pdbx_strand_id
1 'polypeptide(L)'
;MPYYVHLQEHVVDGMLEPIMRKYYLVTAANAAAAEEFFVGLQKYAQTPNTRMYSAKAVTLEWWNCKVSSAGTIRWIYNEMIAERPESYNSVQELTDCCDTILLCDLQAVNWRILPVNQETL
;
A
#
# COMPACT_ATOMS: atom_id res chain seq x y z
N MET A 1 6.12 9.32 17.60
CA MET A 1 7.23 8.47 17.10
C MET A 1 6.82 7.97 15.74
N PRO A 2 7.73 7.92 14.76
CA PRO A 2 7.41 7.41 13.42
C PRO A 2 6.93 5.95 13.52
N TYR A 3 5.93 5.62 12.71
CA TYR A 3 5.34 4.30 12.63
C TYR A 3 5.69 3.65 11.28
N TYR A 4 5.99 2.36 11.27
CA TYR A 4 6.46 1.66 10.09
C TYR A 4 5.53 0.51 9.77
N VAL A 5 5.12 0.39 8.51
CA VAL A 5 4.25 -0.69 8.04
C VAL A 5 4.79 -1.28 6.77
N HIS A 6 4.78 -2.61 6.69
CA HIS A 6 5.09 -3.32 5.47
C HIS A 6 3.83 -3.48 4.62
N LEU A 7 3.93 -3.05 3.36
CA LEU A 7 2.86 -3.15 2.38
C LEU A 7 3.30 -4.02 1.21
N GLN A 8 2.56 -5.10 0.94
CA GLN A 8 2.81 -5.98 -0.19
C GLN A 8 1.73 -5.83 -1.26
N GLU A 9 2.17 -5.71 -2.50
CA GLU A 9 1.33 -5.61 -3.69
C GLU A 9 1.31 -6.96 -4.42
N HIS A 10 0.10 -7.49 -4.60
CA HIS A 10 -0.18 -8.73 -5.31
C HIS A 10 -0.96 -8.44 -6.59
N VAL A 11 -0.35 -8.70 -7.74
CA VAL A 11 -1.04 -8.56 -9.03
C VAL A 11 -1.96 -9.75 -9.26
N VAL A 12 -3.20 -9.49 -9.66
CA VAL A 12 -4.22 -10.53 -9.91
C VAL A 12 -4.54 -10.70 -11.39
N ASP A 13 -4.40 -9.64 -12.20
CA ASP A 13 -4.61 -9.68 -13.64
C ASP A 13 -3.31 -9.34 -14.39
N GLY A 14 -3.00 -10.11 -15.44
CA GLY A 14 -1.83 -9.90 -16.28
C GLY A 14 -1.03 -11.19 -16.49
N MET A 15 -1.04 -11.71 -17.73
CA MET A 15 -0.40 -12.96 -18.15
C MET A 15 1.14 -13.03 -17.95
N LEU A 16 1.78 -11.94 -17.48
CA LEU A 16 3.23 -11.83 -17.27
C LEU A 16 3.66 -11.22 -15.91
N GLU A 17 2.71 -10.76 -15.09
CA GLU A 17 2.99 -10.09 -13.81
C GLU A 17 3.00 -10.95 -12.52
N PRO A 18 2.73 -12.28 -12.48
CA PRO A 18 2.80 -13.07 -11.24
C PRO A 18 4.17 -13.06 -10.54
N ILE A 19 5.22 -12.67 -11.27
CA ILE A 19 6.61 -12.55 -10.79
C ILE A 19 6.87 -11.16 -10.17
N MET A 20 6.03 -10.16 -10.45
CA MET A 20 6.21 -8.76 -10.01
C MET A 20 5.45 -8.48 -8.71
N ARG A 21 5.83 -9.17 -7.63
CA ARG A 21 5.46 -8.71 -6.28
C ARG A 21 6.26 -7.45 -5.97
N LYS A 22 5.56 -6.40 -5.53
CA LYS A 22 6.20 -5.19 -5.00
C LYS A 22 6.04 -5.18 -3.49
N TYR A 23 7.12 -4.79 -2.82
CA TYR A 23 7.19 -4.67 -1.38
C TYR A 23 7.52 -3.22 -1.07
N TYR A 24 6.79 -2.62 -0.14
CA TYR A 24 7.02 -1.26 0.28
C TYR A 24 7.22 -1.19 1.79
N LEU A 25 8.09 -0.29 2.22
CA LEU A 25 8.11 0.23 3.58
C LEU A 25 7.37 1.56 3.59
N VAL A 26 6.25 1.59 4.31
CA VAL A 26 5.47 2.81 4.58
C VAL A 26 5.95 3.37 5.91
N THR A 27 6.47 4.60 5.90
CA THR A 27 6.82 5.33 7.13
C THR A 27 5.82 6.44 7.34
N ALA A 28 5.13 6.42 8.47
CA ALA A 28 4.13 7.42 8.85
C ALA A 28 4.59 8.26 10.04
N ALA A 29 4.09 9.50 10.14
CA ALA A 29 4.38 10.37 11.28
C ALA A 29 3.98 9.76 12.64
N ASN A 30 2.89 8.98 12.66
CA ASN A 30 2.38 8.23 13.79
C ASN A 30 1.46 7.08 13.30
N ALA A 31 0.95 6.25 14.23
CA ALA A 31 0.08 5.12 13.89
C ALA A 31 -1.28 5.52 13.29
N ALA A 32 -1.86 6.65 13.71
CA ALA A 32 -3.14 7.13 13.19
C ALA A 32 -3.02 7.55 11.72
N ALA A 33 -1.94 8.25 11.35
CA ALA A 33 -1.66 8.59 9.95
C ALA A 33 -1.48 7.34 9.07
N ALA A 34 -0.83 6.30 9.60
CA ALA A 34 -0.73 5.03 8.89
C ALA A 34 -2.10 4.39 8.70
N GLU A 35 -2.92 4.33 9.75
CA GLU A 35 -4.28 3.80 9.68
C GLU A 35 -5.14 4.54 8.65
N GLU A 36 -5.13 5.88 8.66
CA GLU A 36 -5.82 6.70 7.66
C GLU A 36 -5.39 6.35 6.24
N PHE A 37 -4.08 6.26 5.98
CA PHE A 37 -3.56 5.87 4.67
C PHE A 37 -4.11 4.50 4.21
N PHE A 38 -4.08 3.49 5.08
CA PHE A 38 -4.55 2.15 4.72
C PHE A 38 -6.07 2.06 4.56
N VAL A 39 -6.83 2.80 5.37
CA VAL A 39 -8.27 2.98 5.18
C VAL A 39 -8.55 3.66 3.84
N GLY A 40 -7.75 4.65 3.46
CA GLY A 40 -7.80 5.30 2.16
C GLY A 40 -7.58 4.32 1.01
N LEU A 41 -6.56 3.47 1.09
CA LEU A 41 -6.32 2.42 0.09
C LEU A 41 -7.50 1.44 -0.01
N GLN A 42 -8.09 1.06 1.13
CA GLN A 42 -9.26 0.19 1.17
C GLN A 42 -10.48 0.84 0.52
N LYS A 43 -10.73 2.13 0.79
CA LYS A 43 -11.81 2.90 0.15
C LYS A 43 -11.57 3.04 -1.34
N TYR A 44 -10.34 3.36 -1.77
CA TYR A 44 -9.98 3.40 -3.18
C TYR A 44 -10.28 2.07 -3.87
N ALA A 45 -9.92 0.93 -3.27
CA ALA A 45 -10.21 -0.40 -3.82
C ALA A 45 -11.72 -0.69 -3.98
N GLN A 46 -12.59 0.00 -3.23
CA GLN A 46 -14.04 -0.17 -3.30
C GLN A 46 -14.71 0.80 -4.29
N THR A 47 -13.98 1.79 -4.81
CA THR A 47 -14.52 2.73 -5.80
C THR A 47 -14.61 2.08 -7.20
N PRO A 48 -15.52 2.54 -8.08
CA PRO A 48 -15.63 2.00 -9.43
C PRO A 48 -14.38 2.25 -10.29
N ASN A 49 -14.09 1.34 -11.22
CA ASN A 49 -13.04 1.47 -12.26
C ASN A 49 -11.61 1.71 -11.72
N THR A 50 -11.28 1.17 -10.55
CA THR A 50 -9.94 1.35 -9.96
C THR A 50 -8.97 0.27 -10.42
N ARG A 51 -7.69 0.54 -10.18
CA ARG A 51 -6.59 -0.42 -10.41
C ARG A 51 -6.35 -1.34 -9.20
N MET A 52 -7.16 -1.24 -8.14
CA MET A 52 -7.00 -1.99 -6.90
C MET A 52 -8.26 -2.78 -6.57
N TYR A 53 -8.11 -4.09 -6.40
CA TYR A 53 -9.22 -5.00 -6.10
C TYR A 53 -9.49 -5.14 -4.59
N SER A 54 -8.46 -5.02 -3.77
CA SER A 54 -8.61 -5.01 -2.32
C SER A 54 -7.38 -4.45 -1.62
N ALA A 55 -7.57 -3.84 -0.46
CA ALA A 55 -6.53 -3.60 0.54
C ALA A 55 -7.01 -4.15 1.88
N LYS A 56 -6.23 -5.01 2.54
CA LYS A 56 -6.58 -5.58 3.84
C LYS A 56 -5.35 -5.73 4.74
N ALA A 57 -5.53 -5.42 6.02
CA ALA A 57 -4.58 -5.78 7.05
C ALA A 57 -4.48 -7.32 7.16
N VAL A 58 -3.25 -7.83 7.19
CA VAL A 58 -2.95 -9.16 7.74
C VAL A 58 -2.68 -9.02 9.24
N THR A 59 -1.96 -7.97 9.63
CA THR A 59 -1.81 -7.47 11.01
C THR A 59 -1.75 -5.93 10.97
N LEU A 60 -1.74 -5.24 12.12
CA LEU A 60 -1.60 -3.77 12.16
C LEU A 60 -0.31 -3.27 11.47
N GLU A 61 0.73 -4.11 11.45
CA GLU A 61 2.06 -3.81 10.91
C GLU A 61 2.29 -4.39 9.50
N TRP A 62 1.29 -5.11 8.97
CA TRP A 62 1.40 -5.79 7.68
C TRP A 62 0.11 -5.73 6.88
N TRP A 63 0.19 -5.08 5.72
CA TRP A 63 -0.92 -4.90 4.82
C TRP A 63 -0.66 -5.54 3.46
N ASN A 64 -1.68 -6.19 2.92
CA ASN A 64 -1.65 -6.79 1.59
C ASN A 64 -2.70 -6.11 0.71
N CYS A 65 -2.28 -5.73 -0.50
CA CYS A 65 -3.17 -5.21 -1.52
C CYS A 65 -3.16 -6.11 -2.76
N LYS A 66 -4.32 -6.22 -3.40
CA LYS A 66 -4.51 -6.86 -4.69
C LYS A 66 -4.74 -5.79 -5.74
N VAL A 67 -4.00 -5.84 -6.83
CA VAL A 67 -4.00 -4.80 -7.87
C VAL A 67 -4.11 -5.39 -9.27
N SER A 68 -4.49 -4.55 -10.23
CA SER A 68 -4.60 -4.90 -11.64
C SER A 68 -3.26 -4.82 -12.38
N SER A 69 -2.28 -4.07 -11.86
CA SER A 69 -0.93 -4.00 -12.44
C SER A 69 0.11 -3.62 -11.39
N ALA A 70 1.33 -4.13 -11.53
CA ALA A 70 2.46 -3.84 -10.66
C ALA A 70 2.83 -2.35 -10.62
N GLY A 71 3.12 -1.84 -9.43
CA GLY A 71 3.44 -0.43 -9.18
C GLY A 71 2.20 0.45 -8.97
N THR A 72 1.01 -0.13 -8.81
CA THR A 72 -0.22 0.63 -8.58
C THR A 72 -0.13 1.46 -7.30
N ILE A 73 0.45 0.93 -6.22
CA ILE A 73 0.63 1.68 -4.96
C ILE A 73 1.54 2.88 -5.16
N ARG A 74 2.67 2.68 -5.85
CA ARG A 74 3.60 3.77 -6.18
C ARG A 74 2.92 4.84 -7.04
N TRP A 75 2.08 4.43 -7.98
CA TRP A 75 1.32 5.37 -8.80
C TRP A 75 0.37 6.21 -7.94
N ILE A 76 -0.46 5.60 -7.08
CA ILE A 76 -1.37 6.33 -6.18
C ILE A 76 -0.60 7.33 -5.32
N TYR A 77 0.52 6.90 -4.71
CA TYR A 77 1.37 7.77 -3.89
C TYR A 77 1.89 8.98 -4.68
N ASN A 78 2.34 8.78 -5.92
CA ASN A 78 2.81 9.88 -6.75
C ASN A 78 1.69 10.87 -7.09
N GLU A 79 0.46 10.40 -7.35
CA GLU A 79 -0.69 11.28 -7.63
C GLU A 79 -1.14 12.04 -6.36
N MET A 80 -0.99 11.44 -5.16
CA MET A 80 -1.18 12.15 -3.89
C MET A 80 -0.20 13.32 -3.75
N ILE A 81 1.10 13.06 -3.91
CA ILE A 81 2.15 14.09 -3.83
C ILE A 81 2.00 15.17 -4.92
N ALA A 82 1.46 14.80 -6.08
CA ALA A 82 1.16 15.73 -7.16
C ALA A 82 -0.14 16.54 -6.95
N GLU A 83 -0.83 16.35 -5.82
CA GLU A 83 -2.11 17.01 -5.48
C GLU A 83 -3.20 16.78 -6.55
N ARG A 84 -3.32 15.54 -7.05
CA ARG A 84 -4.29 15.13 -8.08
C ARG A 84 -5.36 14.17 -7.56
N PRO A 85 -6.25 14.63 -6.65
CA PRO A 85 -7.24 13.78 -5.99
C PRO A 85 -8.17 13.03 -6.95
N GLU A 86 -8.49 13.61 -8.10
CA GLU A 86 -9.29 12.98 -9.13
C GLU A 86 -8.69 11.67 -9.66
N SER A 87 -7.36 11.51 -9.61
CA SER A 87 -6.68 10.30 -10.06
C SER A 87 -6.89 9.12 -9.09
N TYR A 88 -7.16 9.40 -7.82
CA TYR A 88 -7.49 8.40 -6.80
C TYR A 88 -8.95 8.51 -6.31
N ASN A 89 -9.86 8.93 -7.18
CA ASN A 89 -11.30 9.03 -6.92
C ASN A 89 -11.66 9.93 -5.72
N SER A 90 -10.82 10.93 -5.45
CA SER A 90 -10.99 11.92 -4.38
C SER A 90 -11.21 11.28 -3.00
N VAL A 91 -10.56 10.15 -2.73
CA VAL A 91 -10.58 9.51 -1.41
C VAL A 91 -9.89 10.42 -0.39
N GLN A 92 -10.66 10.98 0.54
CA GLN A 92 -10.22 12.02 1.46
C GLN A 92 -9.03 11.58 2.33
N GLU A 93 -9.02 10.34 2.81
CA GLU A 93 -7.93 9.82 3.65
C GLU A 93 -6.58 9.83 2.90
N LEU A 94 -6.59 9.61 1.59
CA LEU A 94 -5.37 9.68 0.79
C LEU A 94 -4.92 11.14 0.62
N THR A 95 -5.85 12.07 0.44
CA THR A 95 -5.55 13.51 0.41
C THR A 95 -4.91 13.98 1.71
N ASP A 96 -5.47 13.58 2.85
CA ASP A 96 -5.02 14.01 4.18
C ASP A 96 -3.64 13.43 4.54
N CYS A 97 -3.23 12.34 3.89
CA CYS A 97 -1.97 11.65 4.13
C CYS A 97 -0.76 12.21 3.35
N CYS A 98 -0.94 13.21 2.50
CA CYS A 98 0.11 13.70 1.57
C CYS A 98 1.44 14.02 2.28
N ASP A 99 1.38 14.70 3.43
CA ASP A 99 2.57 15.15 4.18
C ASP A 99 2.97 14.21 5.33
N THR A 100 2.20 13.13 5.56
CA THR A 100 2.39 12.27 6.73
C THR A 100 2.93 10.89 6.38
N ILE A 101 3.01 10.56 5.07
CA ILE A 101 3.43 9.26 4.56
C ILE A 101 4.64 9.37 3.65
N LEU A 102 5.64 8.52 3.92
CA LEU A 102 6.78 8.27 3.04
C LEU A 102 6.73 6.83 2.55
N LEU A 103 6.84 6.64 1.23
CA LEU A 103 6.81 5.32 0.58
C LEU A 103 8.19 4.96 0.03
N CYS A 104 8.74 3.81 0.45
CA CYS A 104 9.99 3.26 -0.08
C CYS A 104 9.74 1.90 -0.75
N ASP A 105 10.04 1.78 -2.06
CA ASP A 105 10.00 0.50 -2.80
C ASP A 105 11.22 -0.35 -2.42
N LEU A 106 10.96 -1.52 -1.83
CA LEU A 106 11.96 -2.49 -1.44
C LEU A 106 12.21 -3.44 -2.61
N GLN A 107 13.43 -3.46 -3.13
CA GLN A 107 13.79 -4.40 -4.20
C GLN A 107 13.59 -5.86 -3.73
N ALA A 108 12.72 -6.59 -4.44
CA ALA A 108 12.22 -7.91 -4.08
C ALA A 108 13.27 -9.00 -3.83
N VAL A 109 14.53 -8.78 -4.22
CA VAL A 109 15.57 -9.81 -4.17
C VAL A 109 16.19 -9.96 -2.78
N ASN A 110 16.11 -8.94 -1.92
CA ASN A 110 16.96 -8.88 -0.71
C ASN A 110 16.22 -8.74 0.63
N TRP A 111 14.90 -8.62 0.66
CA TRP A 111 14.17 -8.49 1.92
C TRP A 111 13.34 -9.74 2.18
N ARG A 112 13.83 -10.61 3.08
CA ARG A 112 12.99 -11.64 3.70
C ARG A 112 12.03 -10.96 4.68
N ILE A 113 10.99 -10.33 4.15
CA ILE A 113 9.89 -9.80 4.94
C ILE A 113 8.85 -10.90 5.04
N LEU A 114 9.11 -11.86 5.92
CA LEU A 114 8.08 -12.73 6.47
C LEU A 114 8.05 -12.49 7.97
N PRO A 115 6.88 -12.53 8.61
CA PRO A 115 6.85 -12.64 10.05
C PRO A 115 7.53 -13.98 10.30
N VAL A 116 8.64 -13.97 11.03
CA VAL A 116 9.04 -15.19 11.71
C VAL A 116 7.88 -15.45 12.65
N ASN A 117 7.00 -16.40 12.30
CA ASN A 117 6.04 -16.94 13.25
C ASN A 117 6.87 -17.43 14.44
N GLN A 118 6.99 -16.62 15.48
CA GLN A 118 7.53 -17.04 16.77
C GLN A 118 6.46 -17.80 17.54
N GLU A 119 5.84 -18.79 16.89
CA GLU A 119 5.00 -19.77 17.56
C GLU A 119 5.22 -21.12 16.89
N THR A 120 6.29 -21.82 17.27
CA THR A 120 6.23 -23.14 17.94
C THR A 120 7.64 -23.71 18.17
N LEU A 121 7.99 -23.82 19.46
CA LEU A 121 8.93 -24.75 20.13
C LEU A 121 10.42 -24.78 19.70
#